data_AF-A0A7X7SP32-F1
#
_entry.id   AF-A0A7X7SP32-F1
#
_cell.length_a   1.000
_cell.length_b   1.000
_cell.length_c   1.000
_cell.angle_alpha   90.00
_cell.angle_beta   90.00
_cell.angle_gamma   90.00
#
_symmetry.space_group_name_H-M   'P 1'
#
loop_
_entity.id
_entity.type
_entity.pdbx_description
1 polymer ?
#
loop_
_entity_poly.entity_id
_entity_poly.type
_entity_poly.pdbx_seq_one_letter_code
_entity_poly.pdbx_strand_id
1 'polypeptide(L)'
;GEWRRDDPGRSLVFSTHDVDEAAEADRVILLAGGRLLADAQPAAVVGDADLLGRAGLEPPLAARVALALGAECGCRCPVTPSSLSAWLLEHGSTTAGSEAGD
;
A
#
# COMPACT_ATOMS: atom_id res chain seq x y z
N GLY A 1 24.64 -9.66 -12.31
CA GLY A 1 24.24 -10.92 -11.68
C GLY A 1 23.22 -11.61 -12.56
N GLU A 2 23.35 -12.92 -12.72
CA GLU A 2 22.51 -13.77 -13.60
C GLU A 2 21.00 -13.71 -13.29
N TRP A 3 20.67 -13.32 -12.06
CA TRP A 3 19.31 -13.07 -11.57
C TRP A 3 18.59 -11.88 -12.23
N ARG A 4 19.32 -10.99 -12.93
CA ARG A 4 18.77 -9.78 -13.56
C ARG A 4 18.47 -9.96 -15.06
N ARG A 5 18.52 -11.20 -15.58
CA ARG A 5 18.10 -11.46 -16.97
C ARG A 5 16.56 -11.45 -17.03
N ASP A 6 16.05 -10.56 -17.88
CA ASP A 6 14.63 -10.42 -18.22
C ASP A 6 14.21 -11.62 -19.08
N ASP A 7 13.80 -12.70 -18.40
CA ASP A 7 13.34 -13.95 -18.99
C ASP A 7 11.85 -14.08 -18.66
N PRO A 8 10.94 -13.96 -19.63
CA PRO A 8 9.49 -13.83 -19.42
C PRO A 8 8.83 -15.08 -18.78
N GLY A 9 9.59 -16.13 -18.46
CA GLY A 9 9.13 -17.31 -17.73
C GLY A 9 9.61 -17.42 -16.27
N ARG A 10 10.31 -16.41 -15.73
CA ARG A 10 10.85 -16.48 -14.35
C ARG A 10 9.94 -15.78 -13.35
N SER A 11 9.67 -16.46 -12.23
CA SER A 11 9.02 -15.87 -11.06
C SER A 11 10.05 -15.59 -9.98
N LEU A 12 10.01 -14.39 -9.39
CA LEU A 12 10.81 -14.02 -8.24
C LEU A 12 9.94 -14.11 -6.99
N VAL A 13 10.40 -14.87 -6.00
CA VAL A 13 9.82 -14.87 -4.65
C VAL A 13 10.86 -14.27 -3.72
N PHE A 14 10.46 -13.23 -2.99
CA PHE A 14 11.28 -12.60 -1.97
C PHE A 14 10.48 -12.43 -0.68
N SER A 15 11.19 -12.31 0.44
CA SER A 15 10.60 -12.06 1.75
C SER A 15 11.23 -10.79 2.28
N THR A 16 10.40 -9.82 2.64
CA THR A 16 10.83 -8.54 3.20
C THR A 16 9.94 -8.19 4.40
N HIS A 17 10.47 -7.36 5.28
CA HIS A 17 9.69 -6.71 6.34
C HIS A 17 9.36 -5.25 5.98
N ASP A 18 9.92 -4.77 4.86
CA ASP A 18 9.60 -3.47 4.30
C ASP A 18 8.30 -3.58 3.49
N VAL A 19 7.25 -2.93 3.99
CA VAL A 19 5.91 -3.00 3.40
C VAL A 19 5.82 -2.16 2.12
N ASP A 20 6.66 -1.13 1.96
CA ASP A 20 6.75 -0.35 0.73
C ASP A 20 7.36 -1.21 -0.41
N GLU A 21 8.35 -2.07 -0.12
CA GLU A 21 8.85 -3.05 -1.10
C GLU A 21 7.77 -4.08 -1.48
N ALA A 22 7.01 -4.57 -0.51
CA ALA A 22 5.92 -5.52 -0.75
C ALA A 22 4.78 -4.92 -1.60
N ALA A 23 4.58 -3.60 -1.52
CA ALA A 23 3.55 -2.88 -2.27
C ALA A 23 3.78 -2.93 -3.80
N GLU A 24 5.03 -3.12 -4.25
CA GLU A 24 5.43 -3.16 -5.66
C GLU A 24 5.34 -4.58 -6.27
N ALA A 25 4.99 -5.60 -5.48
CA ALA A 25 4.86 -6.98 -5.97
C ALA A 25 3.56 -7.22 -6.75
N ASP A 26 3.50 -8.30 -7.53
CA ASP A 26 2.23 -8.70 -8.18
C ASP A 26 1.24 -9.38 -7.19
N ARG A 27 1.79 -9.99 -6.13
CA ARG A 27 1.06 -10.78 -5.12
C ARG A 27 1.79 -10.69 -3.79
N VAL A 28 1.03 -10.50 -2.71
CA VAL A 28 1.54 -10.46 -1.34
C VAL A 28 0.96 -11.61 -0.54
N ILE A 29 1.84 -12.37 0.10
CA ILE A 29 1.50 -13.42 1.07
C ILE A 29 1.91 -12.90 2.44
N LEU A 30 0.93 -12.64 3.31
CA LEU A 30 1.18 -12.17 4.67
C LEU A 30 1.16 -13.33 5.65
N LEU A 31 2.26 -13.52 6.37
CA LEU A 31 2.43 -14.56 7.38
C LEU A 31 2.59 -13.95 8.77
N ALA A 32 1.92 -14.51 9.77
CA ALA A 32 2.14 -14.16 11.18
C ALA A 32 2.02 -15.40 12.07
N GLY A 33 2.95 -15.58 13.01
CA GLY A 33 2.93 -16.72 13.94
C GLY A 33 2.91 -18.09 13.24
N GLY A 34 3.57 -18.21 12.09
CA GLY A 34 3.59 -19.45 11.29
C GLY A 34 2.27 -19.76 10.55
N ARG A 35 1.35 -18.80 10.46
CA ARG A 35 0.07 -18.96 9.75
C ARG A 35 -0.07 -17.94 8.62
N LEU A 36 -0.78 -18.35 7.58
CA LEU A 36 -1.22 -17.45 6.51
C LEU A 36 -2.34 -16.56 7.01
N LEU A 37 -2.11 -15.24 6.94
CA LEU A 37 -3.13 -14.24 7.25
C LEU A 37 -3.84 -13.74 5.99
N ALA A 38 -3.10 -13.55 4.91
CA ALA A 38 -3.65 -13.08 3.63
C ALA A 38 -2.79 -13.52 2.44
N ASP A 39 -3.45 -13.59 1.29
CA ASP A 39 -2.87 -13.99 0.01
C ASP A 39 -3.66 -13.29 -1.11
N ALA A 40 -3.20 -12.12 -1.53
CA ALA A 40 -3.92 -11.27 -2.49
C ALA A 40 -2.99 -10.27 -3.19
N GLN A 41 -3.56 -9.42 -4.06
CA GLN A 41 -2.84 -8.28 -4.63
C GLN A 41 -2.42 -7.28 -3.52
N PRO A 42 -1.31 -6.54 -3.68
CA PRO A 42 -0.77 -5.70 -2.62
C PRO A 42 -1.78 -4.73 -2.02
N ALA A 43 -2.57 -4.03 -2.84
CA ALA A 43 -3.55 -3.06 -2.37
C ALA A 43 -4.56 -3.64 -1.35
N ALA A 44 -4.91 -4.93 -1.48
CA ALA A 44 -5.83 -5.60 -0.56
C ALA A 44 -5.15 -6.11 0.72
N VAL A 45 -3.83 -6.24 0.73
CA VAL A 45 -3.06 -6.75 1.88
C VAL A 45 -2.39 -5.61 2.63
N VAL A 46 -1.55 -4.84 1.94
CA VAL A 46 -0.76 -3.77 2.57
C VAL A 46 -1.55 -2.46 2.75
N GLY A 47 -2.71 -2.34 2.10
CA GLY A 47 -3.66 -1.25 2.35
C GLY A 47 -4.55 -1.47 3.59
N ASP A 48 -4.54 -2.67 4.18
CA ASP A 48 -5.35 -3.02 5.35
C ASP A 48 -4.51 -2.88 6.64
N ALA A 49 -4.69 -1.74 7.33
CA ALA A 49 -3.94 -1.43 8.54
C ALA A 49 -4.21 -2.40 9.69
N ASP A 50 -5.44 -2.91 9.82
CA ASP A 50 -5.79 -3.86 10.88
C ASP A 50 -5.14 -5.23 10.63
N LEU A 51 -5.14 -5.67 9.36
CA LEU A 51 -4.46 -6.89 8.94
C LEU A 51 -2.95 -6.81 9.17
N LEU A 52 -2.32 -5.70 8.79
CA LEU A 52 -0.88 -5.48 9.01
C LEU A 52 -0.54 -5.40 10.50
N GLY A 53 -1.39 -4.74 11.30
CA GLY A 53 -1.25 -4.67 12.76
C GLY A 53 -1.21 -6.06 13.42
N ARG A 54 -2.00 -7.02 12.92
CA ARG A 54 -1.97 -8.43 13.38
C ARG A 54 -0.65 -9.15 13.07
N ALA A 55 0.10 -8.67 12.09
CA ALA A 55 1.43 -9.16 11.74
C ALA A 55 2.57 -8.34 12.38
N GLY A 56 2.25 -7.27 13.13
CA GLY A 56 3.24 -6.35 13.71
C GLY A 56 3.90 -5.44 12.67
N LEU A 57 3.22 -5.19 11.55
CA LEU A 57 3.67 -4.31 10.46
C LEU A 57 2.87 -3.01 10.44
N GLU A 58 3.47 -1.97 9.87
CA GLU A 58 2.81 -0.69 9.59
C GLU A 58 2.48 -0.58 8.10
N PRO A 59 1.37 0.08 7.71
CA PRO A 59 1.09 0.34 6.30
C PRO A 59 2.20 1.10 5.56
N PRO A 60 2.30 0.96 4.23
CA PRO A 60 3.24 1.73 3.41
C PRO A 60 3.09 3.23 3.65
N LEU A 61 4.16 3.99 3.43
CA LEU A 61 4.13 5.45 3.63
C LEU A 61 3.00 6.10 2.82
N ALA A 62 2.81 5.65 1.58
CA ALA A 62 1.76 6.16 0.70
C ALA A 62 0.35 6.04 1.32
N ALA A 63 0.06 4.88 1.90
CA ALA A 63 -1.23 4.62 2.53
C ALA A 63 -1.43 5.52 3.76
N ARG A 64 -0.39 5.63 4.60
CA ARG A 64 -0.42 6.47 5.81
C ARG A 64 -0.63 7.94 5.48
N VAL A 65 0.02 8.44 4.43
CA VAL A 65 -0.16 9.83 3.98
C VAL A 65 -1.59 10.06 3.48
N ALA A 66 -2.14 9.16 2.67
CA ALA A 66 -3.53 9.28 2.22
C ALA A 66 -4.52 9.29 3.39
N LEU A 67 -4.34 8.41 4.37
CA LEU A 67 -5.15 8.38 5.59
C LEU A 67 -5.03 9.67 6.40
N ALA A 68 -3.81 10.20 6.55
CA ALA A 68 -3.59 11.47 7.23
C ALA A 68 -4.24 12.67 6.51
N LEU A 69 -4.45 12.56 5.19
CA LEU A 69 -5.17 13.53 4.37
C LEU A 69 -6.69 13.29 4.33
N GLY A 70 -7.21 12.33 5.10
CA GLY A 70 -8.64 12.07 5.21
C GLY A 70 -9.19 11.08 4.18
N ALA A 71 -8.33 10.30 3.50
CA ALA A 71 -8.80 9.20 2.67
C ALA A 71 -9.53 8.17 3.56
N GLU A 72 -10.68 7.68 3.09
CA GLU A 72 -11.38 6.59 3.76
C GLU A 72 -10.67 5.26 3.45
N CYS A 73 -10.45 4.43 4.48
CA CYS A 73 -9.94 3.07 4.29
C CYS A 73 -10.92 2.27 3.41
N GLY A 74 -10.47 1.83 2.23
CA GLY A 74 -11.29 1.06 1.29
C GLY A 74 -10.50 0.58 0.07
N CYS A 75 -11.21 0.07 -0.95
CA CYS A 75 -10.63 -0.62 -2.11
C CYS A 75 -9.73 0.24 -3.03
N ARG A 76 -9.47 1.51 -2.67
CA ARG A 76 -8.62 2.45 -3.42
C ARG A 76 -7.59 3.16 -2.55
N CYS A 77 -7.15 2.54 -1.44
CA CYS A 77 -6.06 3.10 -0.68
C CYS A 77 -4.77 3.09 -1.54
N PRO A 78 -4.13 4.24 -1.77
CA PRO A 78 -2.87 4.27 -2.51
C PRO A 78 -1.75 3.66 -1.67
N VAL A 79 -1.19 2.54 -2.13
CA VAL A 79 -0.16 1.80 -1.41
C VAL A 79 1.26 2.04 -1.95
N THR A 80 1.39 2.75 -3.07
CA THR A 80 2.68 3.15 -3.67
C THR A 80 2.75 4.67 -3.90
N PRO A 81 3.94 5.28 -4.01
CA PRO A 81 4.09 6.71 -4.30
C PRO A 81 3.37 7.15 -5.59
N SER A 82 3.41 6.31 -6.63
CA SER A 82 2.74 6.58 -7.91
C SER A 82 1.21 6.56 -7.75
N SER A 83 0.67 5.59 -7.01
CA SER A 83 -0.76 5.55 -6.72
C SER A 83 -1.22 6.72 -5.83
N LEU A 84 -0.38 7.16 -4.89
CA LEU A 84 -0.67 8.34 -4.06
C LEU A 84 -0.67 9.61 -4.90
N SER A 85 0.29 9.75 -5.82
CA SER A 85 0.35 10.89 -6.72
C SER A 85 -0.91 10.98 -7.60
N ALA A 86 -1.36 9.86 -8.15
CA ALA A 86 -2.63 9.79 -8.89
C ALA A 86 -3.82 10.18 -8.01
N TRP A 87 -3.89 9.63 -6.78
CA TRP A 87 -4.93 9.96 -5.82
C TRP A 87 -4.96 11.45 -5.48
N LEU A 88 -3.81 12.08 -5.23
CA LEU A 88 -3.69 13.50 -4.95
C LEU A 88 -4.15 14.38 -6.12
N LEU A 89 -3.89 13.97 -7.36
CA LEU A 89 -4.37 14.70 -8.54
C LEU A 89 -5.89 14.62 -8.69
N GLU A 90 -6.51 13.52 -8.27
CA GLU A 90 -7.96 13.33 -8.28
C GLU A 90 -8.66 14.11 -7.15
N HIS A 91 -8.01 14.31 -6.00
CA HIS A 91 -8.61 14.88 -4.78
C HIS A 91 -8.05 16.26 -4.40
N GLY A 92 -7.03 16.76 -5.09
CA GLY A 92 -6.27 17.98 -4.79
C GLY A 92 -6.99 19.32 -5.01
N SER A 93 -8.30 19.30 -5.28
CA SER A 93 -9.14 20.49 -5.44
C SER A 93 -10.04 20.76 -4.23
N THR A 94 -9.57 20.52 -3.00
CA THR A 94 -10.24 20.99 -1.77
C THR A 94 -9.43 22.08 -1.08
N THR A 95 -9.46 23.28 -1.66
CA THR A 95 -9.33 24.54 -0.94
C THR A 95 -10.51 25.42 -1.32
N ALA A 96 -11.71 25.01 -0.91
CA ALA A 96 -12.91 25.87 -0.96
C ALA A 96 -13.29 26.28 0.46
N GLY A 97 -13.00 27.55 0.75
CA GLY A 97 -13.59 28.45 1.77
C GLY A 97 -14.32 27.87 2.97
N SER A 98 -13.76 28.14 4.16
CA SER A 98 -14.54 28.45 5.36
C SER A 98 -13.95 29.71 5.97
N GLU A 99 -14.12 30.84 5.29
CA GLU A 99 -14.04 32.15 5.94
C GLU A 99 -15.26 32.28 6.85
N ALA A 100 -15.00 32.26 8.15
CA ALA A 100 -15.98 32.51 9.19
C ALA A 100 -16.57 33.92 9.00
N GLY A 101 -17.91 33.98 8.95
CA GLY A 101 -18.63 35.24 9.12
C GLY A 101 -18.43 35.74 10.55
N ASP A 102 -18.14 37.04 10.66
CA ASP A 102 -18.40 37.90 11.81
C ASP A 102 -19.32 39.03 11.33
#